data_AF-A0A255TCD9-F1
#
_entry.id   AF-A0A255TCD9-F1
#
_cell.length_a   1.000
_cell.length_b   1.000
_cell.length_c   1.000
_cell.angle_alpha   90.00
_cell.angle_beta   90.00
_cell.angle_gamma   90.00
#
_symmetry.space_group_name_H-M   'P 1'
#
loop_
_entity.id
_entity.type
_entity.pdbx_description
1 polymer ?
#
loop_
_entity_poly.entity_id
_entity_poly.type
_entity_poly.pdbx_seq_one_letter_code
_entity_poly.pdbx_strand_id
1 'polypeptide(L)'
;MGKGRNSELIRLRDEALCRRYYELTEKQRLRFDDALRLLSEQEFFISEGRIMAIIRKKVGELKDIALKPVPRVRMPRLTAKQLELFRDEEEGK
;
A
#
# COMPACT_ATOMS: atom_id res chain seq x y z
N MET A 1 -18.94 -21.63 18.83
CA MET A 1 -18.02 -20.48 18.89
C MET A 1 -17.01 -20.65 17.76
N GLY A 2 -17.23 -19.97 16.62
CA GLY A 2 -16.40 -20.20 15.42
C GLY A 2 -14.94 -19.86 15.70
N LYS A 3 -14.02 -20.75 15.33
CA LYS A 3 -12.56 -20.58 15.40
C LYS A 3 -12.13 -19.44 14.46
N GLY A 4 -12.42 -18.21 14.85
CA GLY A 4 -12.00 -17.00 14.16
C GLY A 4 -10.66 -16.51 14.69
N ARG A 5 -9.95 -15.71 13.88
CA ARG A 5 -8.84 -14.91 14.37
C ARG A 5 -9.34 -13.98 15.48
N ASN A 6 -8.57 -13.84 16.55
CA ASN A 6 -8.91 -12.93 17.64
C ASN A 6 -9.01 -11.50 17.10
N SER A 7 -10.22 -10.96 17.09
CA SER A 7 -10.54 -9.64 16.51
C SER A 7 -9.80 -8.51 17.22
N GLU A 8 -9.57 -8.65 18.53
CA GLU A 8 -8.86 -7.62 19.29
C GLU A 8 -7.37 -7.59 18.94
N LEU A 9 -6.74 -8.77 18.80
CA LEU A 9 -5.34 -8.85 18.36
C LEU A 9 -5.16 -8.27 16.94
N ILE A 10 -6.13 -8.47 16.04
CA ILE A 10 -6.11 -7.84 14.72
C ILE A 10 -6.19 -6.32 14.86
N ARG A 11 -7.09 -5.81 15.71
CA ARG A 11 -7.27 -4.37 15.93
C ARG A 11 -5.98 -3.73 16.45
N LEU A 12 -5.37 -4.31 17.47
CA LEU A 12 -4.11 -3.85 18.07
C LEU A 12 -2.97 -3.86 17.04
N ARG A 13 -2.85 -4.93 16.25
CA ARG A 13 -1.86 -5.02 15.18
C ARG A 13 -2.06 -3.94 14.13
N ASP A 14 -3.29 -3.75 13.63
CA ASP A 14 -3.59 -2.77 12.60
C ASP A 14 -3.28 -1.33 13.09
N GLU A 15 -3.51 -1.07 14.37
CA GLU A 15 -3.16 0.21 15.02
C GLU A 15 -1.63 0.40 15.13
N ALA A 16 -0.91 -0.61 15.61
CA ALA A 16 0.56 -0.57 15.70
C ALA A 16 1.22 -0.39 14.33
N LEU A 17 0.71 -1.08 13.30
CA LEU A 17 1.16 -0.94 11.91
C LEU A 17 0.99 0.48 11.39
N CYS A 18 -0.15 1.13 11.67
CA CYS A 18 -0.38 2.50 11.21
C CYS A 18 0.55 3.50 11.91
N ARG A 19 0.78 3.33 13.22
CA ARG A 19 1.76 4.15 13.96
C ARG A 19 3.15 4.01 13.37
N ARG A 20 3.57 2.77 13.13
CA ARG A 20 4.90 2.48 12.61
C ARG A 20 5.10 3.00 11.20
N TYR A 21 4.11 2.83 10.33
CA TYR A 21 4.10 3.44 9.00
C TYR A 21 4.27 4.95 9.06
N TYR A 22 3.53 5.63 9.94
CA TYR A 22 3.66 7.08 10.14
C TYR A 22 5.07 7.50 10.56
N GLU A 23 5.71 6.77 11.46
CA GLU A 23 7.09 7.08 11.86
C GLU A 23 8.08 6.95 10.70
N LEU A 24 7.96 5.88 9.90
CA LEU A 24 8.81 5.67 8.73
C LEU A 24 8.62 6.78 7.68
N THR A 25 7.37 7.13 7.36
CA THR A 25 7.11 8.08 6.27
C THR A 25 7.23 9.54 6.68
N GLU A 26 6.84 9.91 7.90
CA GLU A 26 6.80 11.32 8.32
C GLU A 26 8.03 11.72 9.14
N LYS A 27 8.53 10.85 10.04
CA LYS A 27 9.74 11.17 10.83
C LYS A 27 11.02 10.80 10.06
N GLN A 28 11.10 9.58 9.54
CA GLN A 28 12.30 9.09 8.83
C GLN A 28 12.29 9.45 7.33
N ARG A 29 11.18 9.98 6.81
CA ARG A 29 11.00 10.39 5.41
C ARG A 29 11.33 9.28 4.40
N LEU A 30 11.11 8.03 4.80
CA LEU A 30 11.29 6.89 3.92
C LEU A 30 10.23 6.93 2.82
N ARG A 31 10.61 6.49 1.61
CA ARG A 31 9.67 6.40 0.50
C ARG A 31 8.58 5.38 0.82
N PHE A 32 7.38 5.62 0.28
CA PHE A 32 6.21 4.82 0.67
C PHE A 32 6.37 3.33 0.33
N ASP A 33 7.01 2.99 -0.79
CA ASP A 33 7.25 1.62 -1.23
C ASP A 33 8.30 0.93 -0.36
N ASP A 34 9.39 1.61 -0.03
CA ASP A 34 10.40 1.07 0.90
C ASP A 34 9.81 0.83 2.30
N ALA A 35 8.96 1.76 2.78
CA ALA A 35 8.27 1.59 4.06
C ALA A 35 7.30 0.39 4.04
N LEU A 36 6.57 0.20 2.94
CA LEU A 36 5.67 -0.96 2.79
C LEU A 36 6.45 -2.27 2.76
N ARG A 37 7.58 -2.31 2.05
CA ARG A 37 8.43 -3.49 1.97
C ARG A 37 9.01 -3.86 3.33
N LEU A 38 9.51 -2.89 4.09
CA LEU A 38 10.02 -3.11 5.44
C LEU A 38 8.94 -3.65 6.39
N LEU A 39 7.74 -3.02 6.38
CA LEU A 39 6.62 -3.49 7.18
C LEU A 39 6.17 -4.90 6.78
N SER A 40 6.20 -5.21 5.49
CA SER A 40 5.80 -6.50 4.93
C SER A 40 6.80 -7.61 5.23
N GLU A 41 8.10 -7.37 5.04
CA GLU A 41 9.13 -8.42 5.06
C GLU A 41 9.84 -8.56 6.41
N GLN A 42 9.90 -7.50 7.24
CA GLN A 42 10.75 -7.48 8.43
C GLN A 42 9.97 -7.34 9.74
N GLU A 43 8.86 -6.59 9.74
CA GLU A 43 8.17 -6.25 10.99
C GLU A 43 6.86 -7.02 11.20
N PHE A 44 5.93 -6.94 10.25
CA PHE A 44 4.56 -7.45 10.43
C PHE A 44 4.27 -8.74 9.65
N PHE A 45 5.09 -9.09 8.65
CA PHE A 45 4.93 -10.33 7.86
C PHE A 45 3.54 -10.43 7.20
N ILE A 46 3.07 -9.30 6.66
CA ILE A 46 1.77 -9.16 5.97
C ILE A 46 2.03 -8.62 4.58
N SER A 47 1.32 -9.16 3.58
CA SER A 47 1.44 -8.66 2.20
C SER A 47 1.20 -7.15 2.09
N GLU A 48 2.00 -6.48 1.27
CA GLU A 48 1.90 -5.04 1.04
C GLU A 48 0.48 -4.60 0.68
N GLY A 49 -0.21 -5.36 -0.19
CA GLY A 49 -1.60 -5.06 -0.57
C GLY A 49 -2.56 -5.05 0.63
N ARG A 50 -2.35 -5.94 1.61
CA ARG A 50 -3.14 -5.95 2.85
C ARG A 50 -2.76 -4.80 3.77
N ILE A 51 -1.48 -4.47 3.89
CA ILE A 51 -0.99 -3.29 4.63
C ILE A 51 -1.63 -2.02 4.05
N MET A 52 -1.60 -1.84 2.73
CA MET A 52 -2.24 -0.69 2.08
C MET A 52 -3.75 -0.62 2.36
N ALA A 53 -4.45 -1.76 2.36
CA ALA A 53 -5.88 -1.80 2.69
C ALA A 53 -6.14 -1.40 4.16
N ILE A 54 -5.30 -1.86 5.09
CA ILE A 54 -5.38 -1.48 6.51
C ILE A 54 -5.15 0.02 6.67
N ILE A 55 -4.08 0.56 6.10
CA ILE A 55 -3.76 2.00 6.16
C ILE A 55 -4.95 2.79 5.63
N ARG A 56 -5.45 2.49 4.42
CA ARG A 56 -6.60 3.20 3.83
C ARG A 56 -7.86 3.14 4.68
N LYS A 57 -8.12 2.02 5.37
CA LYS A 57 -9.27 1.88 6.28
C LYS A 57 -9.08 2.71 7.56
N LYS A 58 -7.85 2.76 8.08
CA LYS A 58 -7.49 3.42 9.33
C LYS A 58 -7.26 4.92 9.20
N VAL A 59 -7.04 5.42 7.97
CA VAL A 59 -7.03 6.86 7.67
C VAL A 59 -8.36 7.47 8.12
N GLY A 60 -8.30 8.41 9.07
CA GLY A 60 -9.47 9.08 9.64
C GLY A 60 -10.00 8.47 10.95
N GLU A 61 -9.65 7.22 11.28
CA GLU A 61 -9.97 6.62 12.59
C GLU A 61 -8.98 7.07 13.67
N LEU A 62 -7.68 7.15 13.33
CA LEU A 62 -6.63 7.65 14.23
C LEU A 62 -6.58 9.17 14.19
N LYS A 63 -7.25 9.83 15.13
CA LYS A 63 -7.25 11.31 15.25
C LYS A 63 -5.91 11.85 15.76
N ASP A 64 -5.13 11.02 16.43
CA ASP A 64 -3.87 11.42 17.06
C ASP A 64 -2.72 11.55 16.06
N ILE A 65 -2.88 11.01 14.84
CA ILE A 65 -1.82 10.89 13.84
C ILE A 65 -2.34 11.33 12.47
N ALA A 66 -1.63 12.28 11.86
CA ALA A 66 -1.90 12.72 10.48
C ALA A 66 -1.41 11.67 9.46
N LEU A 67 -2.10 10.53 9.37
CA LEU A 67 -1.76 9.44 8.47
C LEU A 67 -2.11 9.79 7.01
N LYS A 68 -1.10 9.95 6.16
CA LYS A 68 -1.31 10.12 4.72
C LYS A 68 -1.45 8.76 4.04
N PRO A 69 -2.50 8.52 3.24
CA PRO A 69 -2.64 7.27 2.50
C PRO A 69 -1.57 7.15 1.42
N VAL A 70 -1.22 5.91 1.08
CA VAL A 70 -0.38 5.59 -0.09
C VAL A 70 -1.01 6.20 -1.35
N PRO A 71 -0.23 6.90 -2.21
CA PRO A 71 -0.73 7.50 -3.44
C PRO A 71 -1.48 6.50 -4.31
N ARG A 72 -2.60 6.93 -4.89
CA ARG A 72 -3.31 6.12 -5.90
C ARG A 72 -2.64 6.34 -7.25
N VAL A 73 -1.78 5.40 -7.65
CA VAL A 73 -1.19 5.40 -8.99
C VAL A 73 -2.25 4.92 -9.99
N ARG A 74 -2.62 5.78 -10.95
CA ARG A 74 -3.48 5.38 -12.07
C ARG A 74 -2.61 4.68 -13.11
N MET A 75 -2.87 3.40 -13.34
CA MET A 75 -2.28 2.68 -14.46
C MET A 75 -3.01 3.10 -15.73
N PRO A 76 -2.32 3.64 -16.75
CA PRO A 76 -2.95 3.92 -18.03
C PRO A 76 -3.46 2.61 -18.63
N ARG A 77 -4.68 2.63 -19.14
CA ARG A 77 -5.22 1.50 -19.93
C ARG A 77 -4.79 1.72 -21.37
N LEU A 78 -3.97 0.84 -21.93
CA LEU A 78 -3.70 0.85 -23.36
C LEU A 78 -4.99 0.49 -24.09
N THR A 79 -5.43 1.38 -24.96
CA THR A 79 -6.53 1.12 -25.90
C THR A 79 -5.99 0.50 -27.19
N ALA A 80 -6.82 -0.25 -27.92
CA ALA A 80 -6.42 -0.87 -29.19
C ALA A 80 -5.85 0.16 -30.19
N LYS A 81 -6.45 1.35 -30.27
CA LYS A 81 -5.97 2.46 -31.11
C LYS A 81 -4.57 2.96 -30.71
N GLN A 82 -4.22 2.91 -29.43
CA GLN A 82 -2.87 3.28 -28.97
C GLN A 82 -1.84 2.19 -29.24
N LEU A 83 -2.27 0.92 -29.34
CA LEU A 83 -1.41 -0.19 -29.71
C LEU A 83 -1.06 -0.18 -31.21
N GLU A 84 -1.97 0.30 -32.06
CA GLU A 84 -1.75 0.44 -33.50
C GLU A 84 -0.57 1.39 -33.82
N LEU A 85 -0.33 2.42 -32.98
CA LEU A 85 0.79 3.35 -33.14
C LEU A 85 2.18 2.69 -33.05
N PHE A 86 2.27 1.46 -32.56
CA PHE A 86 3.53 0.72 -32.42
C PHE A 86 3.73 -0.35 -33.50
N ARG A 87 2.84 -0.45 -34.50
CA ARG A 87 2.90 -1.51 -35.54
C ARG A 87 3.77 -1.17 -36.76
N ASP A 88 4.15 0.10 -36.95
CA ASP A 88 4.73 0.56 -38.22
C ASP A 88 6.27 0.61 -38.26
N GLU A 89 6.99 0.09 -37.26
CA GLU A 89 8.47 0.11 -37.24
C GLU A 89 9.15 -1.18 -37.74
N GLU A 90 8.40 -2.23 -38.11
CA GLU A 90 8.97 -3.53 -38.51
C GLU A 90 9.07 -3.74 -40.04
N GLU A 91 8.62 -2.79 -40.87
CA GLU A 91 8.74 -2.87 -42.35
C GLU A 91 9.72 -1.83 -42.90
N GLY A 92 11.00 -1.99 -42.54
CA GLY A 92 12.10 -1.16 -43.04
C GLY A 92 13.40 -1.96 -43.18
N LYS A 93 13.42 -2.96 -44.04
CA LYS A 93 14.64 -3.60 -44.56
C LYS A 93 14.54 -3.78 -46.07
#